data_AF-A0A151WHY3-F1
#
_entry.id   AF-A0A151WHY3-F1
#
_cell.length_a   1.000
_cell.length_b   1.000
_cell.length_c   1.000
_cell.angle_alpha   90.00
_cell.angle_beta   90.00
_cell.angle_gamma   90.00
#
_symmetry.space_group_name_H-M   'P 1'
#
loop_
_entity.id
_entity.type
_entity.pdbx_description
1 polymer ?
#
loop_
_entity_poly.entity_id
_entity_poly.type
_entity_poly.pdbx_seq_one_letter_code
_entity_poly.pdbx_strand_id
1 'polypeptide(L)'
;MDLHKSHRKETNENEKSVCLLNILVTILKKNSEQLPVLFEVRFLEEISLTEIIPTTLIQLRMFIEYMMKIHAECTTIILKDPTYLRKVVYKYNFDEKEEEYVFSNNMPFYIDVTIMCFMYIMQITKVGTVKFALNDLITIMKRKYHIPHTNVFDTPLLITESKIATSYPSVFIQLLYYLNDTITFPGTEILRKWNLTNIFCTPFLALIIPVIESEFKTPLALLLAMSVALDRMNKPSYVLYQRILALYTSKVFPRIFQLQVCMYWGIIYKEEDRYKFAPYFTTFREEAKKLISSVKANDTSVKYTLSQI
;
A
#
# COMPACT_ATOMS: atom_id res chain seq x y z
N MET A 1 -7.75 -13.56 22.90
CA MET A 1 -8.21 -12.32 22.25
C MET A 1 -8.76 -12.75 20.91
N ASP A 2 -10.09 -12.80 20.77
CA ASP A 2 -10.76 -13.42 19.62
C ASP A 2 -10.57 -12.60 18.35
N LEU A 3 -9.46 -12.87 17.66
CA LEU A 3 -9.36 -12.61 16.23
C LEU A 3 -10.22 -13.66 15.52
N HIS A 4 -11.04 -13.22 14.57
CA HIS A 4 -11.98 -13.99 13.75
C HIS A 4 -13.42 -14.05 14.26
N LYS A 5 -14.17 -12.96 13.99
CA LYS A 5 -15.54 -13.10 13.47
C LYS A 5 -15.51 -12.79 11.97
N SER A 6 -15.21 -13.82 11.18
CA SER A 6 -15.63 -13.86 9.79
C SER A 6 -17.15 -14.01 9.81
N HIS A 7 -17.88 -12.93 9.55
CA HIS A 7 -19.28 -13.03 9.21
C HIS A 7 -19.39 -13.59 7.80
N ARG A 8 -19.32 -14.93 7.68
CA ARG A 8 -19.87 -15.63 6.51
C ARG A 8 -21.38 -15.43 6.52
N LYS A 9 -21.85 -14.45 5.75
CA LYS A 9 -23.14 -14.60 5.06
C LYS A 9 -22.83 -15.25 3.73
N GLU A 10 -23.20 -16.52 3.62
CA GLU A 10 -23.35 -17.16 2.31
C GLU A 10 -24.48 -16.43 1.58
N THR A 11 -24.10 -15.62 0.59
CA THR A 11 -25.00 -15.27 -0.50
C THR A 11 -24.35 -15.77 -1.79
N ASN A 12 -24.68 -17.02 -2.14
CA ASN A 12 -24.67 -17.46 -3.52
C ASN A 12 -25.67 -16.57 -4.27
N GLU A 13 -25.18 -15.59 -5.03
CA GLU A 13 -25.81 -15.10 -6.26
C GLU A 13 -24.98 -13.96 -6.89
N ASN A 14 -24.39 -14.27 -8.04
CA ASN A 14 -23.69 -13.41 -8.98
C ASN A 14 -22.32 -12.86 -8.56
N GLU A 15 -21.31 -13.16 -9.38
CA GLU A 15 -20.18 -12.29 -9.71
C GLU A 15 -20.67 -10.98 -10.37
N LYS A 16 -21.56 -10.26 -9.68
CA LYS A 16 -22.07 -8.94 -10.05
C LYS A 16 -20.92 -7.95 -9.96
N SER A 17 -20.65 -7.27 -11.07
CA SER A 17 -19.65 -6.21 -11.24
C SER A 17 -19.34 -5.45 -9.95
N VAL A 18 -18.20 -5.74 -9.33
CA VAL A 18 -17.70 -4.98 -8.18
C VAL A 18 -17.63 -3.50 -8.55
N CYS A 19 -18.44 -2.66 -7.90
CA CYS A 19 -18.39 -1.22 -8.13
C CYS A 19 -17.27 -0.62 -7.28
N LEU A 20 -16.10 -0.42 -7.88
CA LEU A 20 -14.91 0.09 -7.19
C LEU A 20 -15.13 1.47 -6.54
N LEU A 21 -15.96 2.33 -7.16
CA LEU A 21 -16.34 3.61 -6.57
C LEU A 21 -17.19 3.45 -5.31
N ASN A 22 -18.10 2.48 -5.25
CA ASN A 22 -18.85 2.20 -4.01
C ASN A 22 -17.90 1.82 -2.88
N ILE A 23 -16.91 0.96 -3.17
CA ILE A 23 -15.94 0.54 -2.15
C ILE A 23 -15.13 1.73 -1.65
N LEU A 24 -14.61 2.55 -2.58
CA LEU A 24 -13.88 3.76 -2.24
C LEU A 24 -14.73 4.71 -1.37
N VAL A 25 -15.99 4.95 -1.72
CA VAL A 25 -16.90 5.79 -0.94
C VAL A 25 -17.15 5.22 0.45
N THR A 26 -17.38 3.91 0.57
CA THR A 26 -17.55 3.24 1.87
C THR A 26 -16.32 3.41 2.76
N ILE A 27 -15.12 3.26 2.19
CA ILE A 27 -13.86 3.47 2.91
C ILE A 27 -13.74 4.93 3.37
N LEU A 28 -14.00 5.89 2.46
CA LEU A 28 -13.90 7.32 2.76
C LEU A 28 -14.89 7.75 3.84
N LYS A 29 -16.13 7.25 3.80
CA LYS A 29 -17.14 7.50 4.84
C LYS A 29 -16.70 6.96 6.19
N LYS A 30 -16.28 5.69 6.27
CA LYS A 30 -15.80 5.08 7.51
C LYS A 30 -14.59 5.81 8.09
N ASN A 31 -13.66 6.25 7.24
CA ASN A 31 -12.50 7.03 7.66
C ASN A 31 -12.86 8.47 8.07
N SER A 32 -13.94 9.07 7.55
CA SER A 32 -14.37 10.40 7.98
C SER A 32 -14.93 10.43 9.42
N GLU A 33 -15.44 9.29 9.91
CA GLU A 33 -15.92 9.14 11.30
C GLU A 33 -14.77 8.97 12.30
N GLN A 34 -13.60 8.52 11.85
CA GLN A 34 -12.39 8.34 12.65
C GLN A 34 -11.33 9.34 12.19
N LEU A 35 -11.21 10.53 12.79
CA LEU A 35 -10.22 11.58 12.47
C LEU A 35 -8.93 11.02 11.84
N PRO A 36 -8.83 10.94 10.50
CA PRO A 36 -7.82 10.10 9.89
C PRO A 36 -6.51 10.88 9.87
N VAL A 37 -5.61 10.52 10.77
CA VAL A 37 -4.25 11.06 10.80
C VAL A 37 -3.41 10.24 9.83
N LEU A 38 -2.89 10.89 8.79
CA LEU A 38 -1.83 10.32 7.96
C LEU A 38 -0.59 10.12 8.84
N PHE A 39 -0.26 8.89 9.20
CA PHE A 39 0.90 8.59 10.06
C PHE A 39 2.17 9.19 9.48
N GLU A 40 2.35 9.13 8.17
CA GLU A 40 3.54 9.64 7.48
C GLU A 40 3.67 11.16 7.60
N VAL A 41 2.55 11.88 7.63
CA VAL A 41 2.56 13.34 7.86
C VAL A 41 2.83 13.65 9.33
N ARG A 42 2.29 12.85 10.27
CA ARG A 42 2.56 13.02 11.70
C ARG A 42 4.04 12.89 12.05
N PHE A 43 4.75 11.99 11.38
CA PHE A 43 6.18 11.72 11.60
C PHE A 43 7.08 12.40 10.56
N LEU A 44 6.56 13.36 9.78
CA LEU A 44 7.26 13.93 8.64
C LEU A 44 8.64 14.51 8.99
N GLU A 45 8.74 15.20 10.12
CA GLU A 45 9.99 15.81 10.58
C GLU A 45 11.08 14.77 10.95
N GLU A 46 10.66 13.55 11.31
CA GLU A 46 11.54 12.46 11.70
C GLU A 46 11.92 11.56 10.50
N ILE A 47 11.26 11.70 9.35
CA ILE A 47 11.61 10.99 8.11
C ILE A 47 12.95 11.50 7.58
N SER A 48 13.83 10.57 7.19
CA SER A 48 15.16 10.91 6.69
C SER A 48 15.11 11.80 5.44
N LEU A 49 15.88 12.90 5.46
CA LEU A 49 16.06 13.80 4.33
C LEU A 49 17.07 13.26 3.31
N THR A 50 17.99 12.39 3.73
CA THR A 50 19.14 11.98 2.93
C THR A 50 19.02 10.57 2.36
N GLU A 51 18.18 9.72 2.97
CA GLU A 51 17.99 8.36 2.47
C GLU A 51 17.07 8.33 1.25
N ILE A 52 17.54 7.64 0.21
CA ILE A 52 16.81 7.40 -1.03
C ILE A 52 16.34 5.94 -1.03
N ILE A 53 15.06 5.72 -1.31
CA ILE A 53 14.54 4.36 -1.50
C ILE A 53 15.13 3.79 -2.80
N PRO A 54 15.97 2.73 -2.75
CA PRO A 54 16.78 2.31 -3.90
C PRO A 54 15.98 1.93 -5.15
N THR A 55 14.72 1.55 -4.98
CA THR A 55 13.90 0.98 -6.04
C THR A 55 13.01 1.98 -6.77
N THR A 56 12.79 3.13 -6.16
CA THR A 56 11.86 4.16 -6.64
C THR A 56 12.53 5.54 -6.73
N LEU A 57 13.80 5.65 -6.32
CA LEU A 57 14.58 6.89 -6.29
C LEU A 57 13.84 8.03 -5.56
N ILE A 58 13.05 7.69 -4.55
CA ILE A 58 12.27 8.65 -3.76
C ILE A 58 13.11 9.14 -2.58
N GLN A 59 13.18 10.46 -2.42
CA GLN A 59 13.49 11.12 -1.15
C GLN A 59 12.17 11.38 -0.42
N LEU A 60 11.88 10.54 0.57
CA LEU A 60 10.51 10.38 1.07
C LEU A 60 9.91 11.67 1.65
N ARG A 61 10.65 12.34 2.52
CA ARG A 61 10.21 13.59 3.14
C ARG A 61 9.94 14.67 2.09
N MET A 62 10.89 14.91 1.19
CA MET A 62 10.74 15.89 0.11
C MET A 62 9.55 15.59 -0.80
N PHE A 63 9.30 14.31 -1.08
CA PHE A 63 8.15 13.90 -1.88
C PHE A 63 6.81 14.20 -1.18
N ILE A 64 6.69 13.88 0.12
CA ILE A 64 5.49 14.18 0.91
C ILE A 64 5.27 15.69 1.01
N GLU A 65 6.30 16.46 1.35
CA GLU A 65 6.26 17.92 1.41
C GLU A 65 5.83 18.53 0.06
N TYR A 66 6.35 18.01 -1.05
CA TYR A 66 5.98 18.46 -2.39
C TYR A 66 4.51 18.19 -2.72
N MET A 67 3.98 17.02 -2.34
CA MET A 67 2.56 16.72 -2.49
C MET A 67 1.66 17.64 -1.65
N MET A 68 2.06 17.92 -0.40
CA MET A 68 1.34 18.86 0.46
C MET A 68 1.35 20.28 -0.11
N LYS A 69 2.48 20.71 -0.69
CA LYS A 69 2.61 21.99 -1.37
C LYS A 69 1.65 22.11 -2.56
N ILE A 70 1.64 21.12 -3.47
CA ILE A 70 0.72 21.10 -4.63
C ILE A 70 -0.73 21.15 -4.17
N HIS A 71 -1.07 20.42 -3.11
CA HIS A 71 -2.40 20.43 -2.53
C HIS A 71 -2.80 21.84 -2.06
N ALA A 72 -1.93 22.49 -1.27
CA ALA A 72 -2.18 23.86 -0.76
C ALA A 72 -2.27 24.90 -1.88
N GLU A 73 -1.43 24.78 -2.91
CA GLU A 73 -1.47 25.63 -4.11
C GLU A 73 -2.79 25.48 -4.86
N CYS A 74 -3.26 24.23 -5.08
CA CYS A 74 -4.53 23.96 -5.72
C CYS A 74 -5.71 24.57 -4.94
N THR A 75 -5.75 24.38 -3.62
CA THR A 75 -6.77 24.98 -2.74
C THR A 75 -6.73 26.51 -2.82
N THR A 76 -5.54 27.11 -2.81
CA THR A 76 -5.36 28.56 -2.92
C THR A 76 -5.85 29.10 -4.27
N ILE A 77 -5.59 28.40 -5.36
CA ILE A 77 -6.07 28.77 -6.70
C ILE A 77 -7.60 28.73 -6.75
N ILE A 78 -8.23 27.68 -6.20
CA ILE A 78 -9.70 27.54 -6.18
C ILE A 78 -10.35 28.64 -5.32
N LEU A 79 -9.73 29.02 -4.21
CA LEU A 79 -10.20 30.13 -3.38
C LEU A 79 -10.15 31.47 -4.10
N LYS A 80 -9.15 31.68 -4.96
CA LYS A 80 -9.00 32.91 -5.76
C LYS A 80 -9.89 32.91 -7.00
N ASP A 81 -10.08 31.75 -7.62
CA ASP A 81 -10.90 31.56 -8.82
C ASP A 81 -11.69 30.24 -8.74
N PRO A 82 -12.98 30.31 -8.34
CA PRO A 82 -13.83 29.14 -8.23
C PRO A 82 -14.02 28.35 -9.54
N THR A 83 -13.70 28.92 -10.71
CA THR A 83 -13.80 28.19 -11.99
C THR A 83 -12.78 27.06 -12.13
N TYR A 84 -11.73 27.07 -11.31
CA TYR A 84 -10.78 25.96 -11.20
C TYR A 84 -11.34 24.74 -10.47
N LEU A 85 -12.48 24.87 -9.77
CA LEU A 85 -13.13 23.75 -9.10
C LEU A 85 -13.63 22.73 -10.13
N ARG A 86 -13.13 21.50 -10.03
CA ARG A 86 -13.61 20.33 -10.78
C ARG A 86 -14.22 19.36 -9.80
N LYS A 87 -15.45 18.93 -10.09
CA LYS A 87 -16.20 17.98 -9.26
C LYS A 87 -16.83 16.87 -10.09
N VAL A 88 -16.95 15.69 -9.50
CA VAL A 88 -17.68 14.54 -10.01
C VAL A 88 -18.67 14.11 -8.93
N VAL A 89 -19.94 14.04 -9.29
CA VAL A 89 -20.99 13.55 -8.40
C VAL A 89 -21.20 12.07 -8.69
N TYR A 90 -20.98 11.24 -7.66
CA TYR A 90 -21.21 9.81 -7.74
C TYR A 90 -22.48 9.45 -6.98
N LYS A 91 -23.51 9.04 -7.71
CA LYS A 91 -24.79 8.56 -7.17
C LYS A 91 -24.77 7.05 -7.02
N TYR A 92 -25.22 6.55 -5.87
CA TYR A 92 -25.26 5.13 -5.54
C TYR A 92 -26.42 4.82 -4.61
N ASN A 93 -26.83 3.55 -4.55
CA ASN A 93 -27.86 3.10 -3.64
C ASN A 93 -27.21 2.48 -2.39
N PHE A 94 -27.62 2.94 -1.21
CA PHE A 94 -27.23 2.39 0.08
C PHE A 94 -28.50 2.20 0.93
N ASP A 95 -28.75 0.99 1.41
CA ASP A 95 -29.95 0.62 2.18
C ASP A 95 -31.26 1.19 1.57
N GLU A 96 -31.47 0.92 0.27
CA GLU A 96 -32.64 1.35 -0.51
C GLU A 96 -32.82 2.86 -0.69
N LYS A 97 -31.84 3.68 -0.25
CA LYS A 97 -31.80 5.13 -0.48
C LYS A 97 -30.78 5.49 -1.56
N GLU A 98 -31.14 6.43 -2.43
CA GLU A 98 -30.17 7.07 -3.32
C GLU A 98 -29.33 8.05 -2.48
N GLU A 99 -28.03 7.80 -2.43
CA GLU A 99 -27.04 8.66 -1.82
C GLU A 99 -26.10 9.22 -2.88
N GLU A 100 -25.46 10.35 -2.57
CA GLU A 100 -24.44 10.94 -3.40
C GLU A 100 -23.14 11.17 -2.64
N TYR A 101 -22.02 11.03 -3.35
CA TYR A 101 -20.71 11.43 -2.89
C TYR A 101 -20.08 12.37 -3.92
N VAL A 102 -19.55 13.51 -3.45
CA VAL A 102 -18.95 14.53 -4.33
C VAL A 102 -17.43 14.45 -4.23
N PHE A 103 -16.80 13.98 -5.31
CA PHE A 103 -15.35 14.07 -5.46
C PHE A 103 -14.97 15.42 -6.06
N SER A 104 -13.90 16.05 -5.59
CA SER A 104 -13.40 17.30 -6.21
C SER A 104 -11.90 17.50 -6.04
N ASN A 105 -11.29 18.41 -6.81
CA ASN A 105 -9.91 18.82 -6.57
C ASN A 105 -9.72 19.68 -5.29
N ASN A 106 -10.77 19.98 -4.53
CA ASN A 106 -10.73 20.75 -3.28
C ASN A 106 -11.10 19.91 -2.03
N MET A 107 -10.93 18.59 -2.09
CA MET A 107 -11.09 17.71 -0.93
C MET A 107 -9.91 17.85 0.04
N PRO A 108 -10.03 17.44 1.32
CA PRO A 108 -8.90 17.34 2.24
C PRO A 108 -7.76 16.44 1.73
N PHE A 109 -6.52 16.76 2.10
CA PHE A 109 -5.31 16.07 1.60
C PHE A 109 -5.31 14.55 1.83
N TYR A 110 -5.81 14.08 2.98
CA TYR A 110 -5.89 12.65 3.26
C TYR A 110 -6.83 11.91 2.30
N ILE A 111 -7.88 12.58 1.80
CA ILE A 111 -8.78 12.00 0.80
C ILE A 111 -8.03 11.83 -0.52
N ASP A 112 -7.27 12.86 -0.94
CA ASP A 112 -6.45 12.78 -2.16
C ASP A 112 -5.46 11.60 -2.07
N VAL A 113 -4.74 11.47 -0.95
CA VAL A 113 -3.80 10.36 -0.70
C VAL A 113 -4.52 9.00 -0.77
N THR A 114 -5.66 8.87 -0.10
CA THR A 114 -6.46 7.64 -0.09
C THR A 114 -6.87 7.23 -1.51
N ILE A 115 -7.36 8.20 -2.30
CA ILE A 115 -7.79 7.96 -3.69
C ILE A 115 -6.61 7.55 -4.57
N MET A 116 -5.45 8.21 -4.44
CA MET A 116 -4.27 7.88 -5.26
C MET A 116 -3.64 6.55 -4.88
N CYS A 117 -3.61 6.18 -3.59
CA CYS A 117 -3.24 4.83 -3.16
C CYS A 117 -4.22 3.78 -3.69
N PHE A 118 -5.52 4.08 -3.69
CA PHE A 118 -6.56 3.21 -4.25
C PHE A 118 -6.36 3.00 -5.76
N MET A 119 -6.04 4.06 -6.52
CA MET A 119 -5.70 3.97 -7.94
C MET A 119 -4.50 3.07 -8.21
N TYR A 120 -3.46 3.14 -7.35
CA TYR A 120 -2.32 2.24 -7.47
C TYR A 120 -2.71 0.78 -7.24
N ILE A 121 -3.55 0.48 -6.23
CA ILE A 121 -4.07 -0.87 -5.98
C ILE A 121 -4.82 -1.39 -7.21
N MET A 122 -5.69 -0.57 -7.80
CA MET A 122 -6.40 -0.92 -9.03
C MET A 122 -5.45 -1.26 -10.18
N GLN A 123 -4.39 -0.47 -10.36
CA GLN A 123 -3.40 -0.70 -11.41
C GLN A 123 -2.65 -2.03 -11.24
N ILE A 124 -2.19 -2.34 -10.02
CA ILE A 124 -1.40 -3.56 -9.78
C ILE A 124 -2.26 -4.84 -9.75
N THR A 125 -3.55 -4.70 -9.44
CA THR A 125 -4.50 -5.83 -9.35
C THR A 125 -5.23 -6.11 -10.65
N LYS A 126 -5.25 -5.14 -11.57
CA LYS A 126 -6.01 -5.20 -12.83
C LYS A 126 -7.52 -5.42 -12.61
N VAL A 127 -8.05 -5.06 -11.44
CA VAL A 127 -9.49 -5.21 -11.16
C VAL A 127 -10.29 -4.11 -11.84
N GLY A 128 -11.22 -4.53 -12.70
CA GLY A 128 -12.36 -3.73 -13.17
C GLY A 128 -12.19 -3.04 -14.53
N THR A 129 -13.23 -3.13 -15.35
CA THR A 129 -13.48 -2.19 -16.45
C THR A 129 -13.76 -0.80 -15.86
N VAL A 130 -13.03 0.21 -16.30
CA VAL A 130 -13.09 1.55 -15.72
C VAL A 130 -14.42 2.22 -16.11
N LYS A 131 -15.34 2.37 -15.15
CA LYS A 131 -16.56 3.18 -15.32
C LYS A 131 -16.18 4.65 -15.56
N PHE A 132 -16.99 5.39 -16.32
CA PHE A 132 -16.77 6.81 -16.63
C PHE A 132 -16.44 7.69 -15.41
N ALA A 133 -17.23 7.59 -14.32
CA ALA A 133 -16.99 8.38 -13.11
C ALA A 133 -15.63 8.11 -12.45
N LEU A 134 -15.07 6.91 -12.62
CA LEU A 134 -13.74 6.59 -12.11
C LEU A 134 -12.65 7.19 -13.02
N ASN A 135 -12.86 7.21 -14.34
CA ASN A 135 -11.97 7.92 -15.27
C ASN A 135 -11.94 9.43 -14.98
N ASP A 136 -13.08 10.03 -14.67
CA ASP A 136 -13.13 11.45 -14.32
C ASP A 136 -12.40 11.71 -13.01
N LEU A 137 -12.57 10.85 -12.00
CA LEU A 137 -11.82 10.94 -10.75
C LEU A 137 -10.30 10.80 -10.98
N ILE A 138 -9.88 9.82 -11.78
CA ILE A 138 -8.48 9.65 -12.21
C ILE A 138 -7.98 10.94 -12.87
N THR A 139 -8.77 11.52 -13.76
CA THR A 139 -8.40 12.76 -14.46
C THR A 139 -8.24 13.94 -13.51
N ILE A 140 -9.15 14.10 -12.54
CA ILE A 140 -9.06 15.15 -11.52
C ILE A 140 -7.76 15.00 -10.72
N MET A 141 -7.47 13.79 -10.22
CA MET A 141 -6.27 13.54 -9.41
C MET A 141 -4.98 13.72 -10.21
N LYS A 142 -4.90 13.13 -11.41
CA LYS A 142 -3.72 13.26 -12.28
C LYS A 142 -3.44 14.71 -12.66
N ARG A 143 -4.49 15.49 -12.95
CA ARG A 143 -4.34 16.91 -13.25
C ARG A 143 -3.90 17.73 -12.04
N LYS A 144 -4.48 17.47 -10.86
CA LYS A 144 -4.12 18.17 -9.61
C LYS A 144 -2.65 17.96 -9.25
N TYR A 145 -2.17 16.72 -9.35
CA TYR A 145 -0.82 16.34 -8.92
C TYR A 145 0.20 16.22 -10.06
N HIS A 146 -0.15 16.68 -11.27
CA HIS A 146 0.69 16.61 -12.45
C HIS A 146 1.27 15.20 -12.73
N ILE A 147 0.48 14.16 -12.46
CA ILE A 147 0.88 12.77 -12.68
C ILE A 147 0.87 12.51 -14.19
N PRO A 148 2.01 12.13 -14.80
CA PRO A 148 2.10 11.98 -16.24
C PRO A 148 1.22 10.82 -16.75
N HIS A 149 0.73 10.97 -17.98
CA HIS A 149 -0.02 9.91 -18.68
C HIS A 149 0.89 8.83 -19.30
N THR A 150 2.18 9.13 -19.47
CA THR A 150 3.18 8.26 -20.11
C THR A 150 4.42 8.10 -19.23
N ASN A 151 5.27 7.10 -19.54
CA ASN A 151 6.54 6.89 -18.85
C ASN A 151 7.52 8.02 -19.20
N VAL A 152 7.49 9.09 -18.40
CA VAL A 152 8.50 10.16 -18.42
C VAL A 152 9.73 9.69 -17.65
N PHE A 153 10.90 10.30 -17.91
CA PHE A 153 12.12 10.08 -17.13
C PHE A 153 11.82 10.20 -15.63
N ASP A 154 12.15 9.15 -14.88
CA ASP A 154 11.82 9.05 -13.46
C ASP A 154 12.75 9.98 -12.65
N THR A 155 12.22 11.11 -12.18
CA THR A 155 12.94 12.06 -11.32
C THR A 155 12.44 11.94 -9.87
N PRO A 156 13.26 12.26 -8.84
CA PRO A 156 12.85 12.08 -7.44
C PRO A 156 11.52 12.76 -7.05
N LEU A 157 11.20 13.89 -7.69
CA LEU A 157 9.96 14.66 -7.45
C LEU A 157 8.84 14.37 -8.45
N LEU A 158 9.06 13.54 -9.48
CA LEU A 158 7.99 13.12 -10.37
C LEU A 158 6.97 12.30 -9.58
N ILE A 159 5.73 12.80 -9.50
CA ILE A 159 4.64 12.11 -8.80
C ILE A 159 4.10 10.99 -9.68
N THR A 160 4.13 9.77 -9.16
CA THR A 160 3.52 8.58 -9.77
C THR A 160 2.73 7.83 -8.71
N GLU A 161 1.73 7.05 -9.15
CA GLU A 161 0.88 6.25 -8.28
C GLU A 161 1.71 5.30 -7.38
N SER A 162 2.79 4.73 -7.94
CA SER A 162 3.69 3.85 -7.18
C SER A 162 4.47 4.58 -6.11
N LYS A 163 4.92 5.83 -6.37
CA LYS A 163 5.65 6.62 -5.38
C LYS A 163 4.74 7.09 -4.27
N ILE A 164 3.50 7.44 -4.60
CA ILE A 164 2.47 7.76 -3.61
C ILE A 164 2.23 6.56 -2.70
N ALA A 165 1.97 5.37 -3.24
CA ALA A 165 1.76 4.18 -2.43
C ALA A 165 2.97 3.80 -1.55
N THR A 166 4.19 4.02 -2.06
CA THR A 166 5.43 3.82 -1.28
C THR A 166 5.58 4.88 -0.18
N SER A 167 5.04 6.08 -0.39
CA SER A 167 5.15 7.22 0.53
C SER A 167 4.07 7.24 1.62
N TYR A 168 2.97 6.52 1.43
CA TYR A 168 1.89 6.40 2.40
C TYR A 168 1.53 4.93 2.66
N PRO A 169 2.49 4.10 3.14
CA PRO A 169 2.27 2.68 3.34
C PRO A 169 1.17 2.39 4.39
N SER A 170 0.94 3.25 5.38
CA SER A 170 -0.13 3.07 6.37
C SER A 170 -1.52 3.12 5.72
N VAL A 171 -1.74 4.07 4.80
CA VAL A 171 -2.97 4.20 4.00
C VAL A 171 -3.08 3.04 3.02
N PHE A 172 -1.98 2.69 2.35
CA PHE A 172 -1.95 1.60 1.39
C PHE A 172 -2.36 0.26 2.05
N ILE A 173 -1.77 -0.09 3.19
CA ILE A 173 -2.14 -1.30 3.96
C ILE A 173 -3.60 -1.27 4.38
N GLN A 174 -4.09 -0.10 4.83
CA GLN A 174 -5.49 0.06 5.20
C GLN A 174 -6.43 -0.28 4.05
N LEU A 175 -6.14 0.23 2.86
CA LEU A 175 -6.93 -0.04 1.67
C LEU A 175 -6.87 -1.52 1.26
N LEU A 176 -5.71 -2.16 1.34
CA LEU A 176 -5.60 -3.60 1.08
C LEU A 176 -6.48 -4.42 2.02
N TYR A 177 -6.48 -4.07 3.30
CA TYR A 177 -7.33 -4.74 4.30
C TYR A 177 -8.82 -4.65 3.92
N TYR A 178 -9.28 -3.47 3.49
CA TYR A 178 -10.66 -3.29 3.03
C TYR A 178 -10.98 -4.00 1.71
N LEU A 179 -9.98 -4.25 0.87
CA LEU A 179 -10.14 -4.79 -0.47
C LEU A 179 -9.86 -6.30 -0.57
N ASN A 180 -9.40 -6.94 0.51
CA ASN A 180 -8.93 -8.33 0.54
C ASN A 180 -9.90 -9.34 -0.11
N ASP A 181 -11.18 -9.19 0.21
CA ASP A 181 -12.24 -10.11 -0.23
C ASP A 181 -12.74 -9.78 -1.65
N THR A 182 -12.39 -8.60 -2.15
CA THR A 182 -12.92 -8.06 -3.42
C THR A 182 -11.90 -8.15 -4.55
N ILE A 183 -10.62 -8.06 -4.23
CA ILE A 183 -9.54 -7.92 -5.20
C ILE A 183 -8.66 -9.16 -5.20
N THR A 184 -8.36 -9.69 -6.39
CA THR A 184 -7.35 -10.74 -6.59
C THR A 184 -6.10 -10.11 -7.17
N PHE A 185 -4.94 -10.31 -6.52
CA PHE A 185 -3.66 -9.82 -7.03
C PHE A 185 -2.96 -10.94 -7.83
N PRO A 186 -2.32 -10.60 -8.97
CA PRO A 186 -1.47 -11.56 -9.67
C PRO A 186 -0.33 -12.05 -8.77
N GLY A 187 -0.18 -13.37 -8.61
CA GLY A 187 0.90 -13.97 -7.82
C GLY A 187 0.67 -14.05 -6.31
N THR A 188 -0.49 -13.62 -5.80
CA THR A 188 -0.79 -13.64 -4.35
C THR A 188 -1.71 -14.76 -3.92
N GLU A 189 -2.04 -15.73 -4.78
CA GLU A 189 -2.86 -16.88 -4.40
C GLU A 189 -2.28 -17.62 -3.19
N ILE A 190 -0.95 -17.71 -3.11
CA ILE A 190 -0.24 -18.30 -1.98
C ILE A 190 -0.33 -17.40 -0.73
N LEU A 191 -0.26 -16.09 -0.89
CA LEU A 191 -0.42 -15.15 0.23
C LEU A 191 -1.86 -15.13 0.76
N ARG A 192 -2.85 -15.35 -0.11
CA ARG A 192 -4.26 -15.55 0.27
C ARG A 192 -4.44 -16.88 1.00
N LYS A 193 -3.77 -17.96 0.59
CA LYS A 193 -3.75 -19.24 1.33
C LYS A 193 -3.19 -19.08 2.75
N TRP A 194 -2.25 -18.16 2.97
CA TRP A 194 -1.71 -17.86 4.29
C TRP A 194 -2.54 -16.81 5.06
N ASN A 195 -3.58 -16.24 4.44
CA ASN A 195 -4.36 -15.13 4.95
C ASN A 195 -3.49 -13.88 5.28
N LEU A 196 -2.47 -13.63 4.45
CA LEU A 196 -1.46 -12.59 4.64
C LEU A 196 -1.45 -11.52 3.53
N THR A 197 -2.37 -11.60 2.57
CA THR A 197 -2.45 -10.66 1.42
C THR A 197 -2.51 -9.20 1.86
N ASN A 198 -3.14 -8.91 3.01
CA ASN A 198 -3.31 -7.55 3.51
C ASN A 198 -2.02 -6.94 4.08
N ILE A 199 -1.02 -7.77 4.36
CA ILE A 199 0.24 -7.37 5.00
C ILE A 199 1.41 -7.43 4.01
N PHE A 200 1.37 -8.37 3.05
CA PHE A 200 2.48 -8.65 2.14
C PHE A 200 2.04 -8.70 0.67
N CYS A 201 1.57 -7.59 0.10
CA CYS A 201 1.21 -7.55 -1.33
C CYS A 201 2.21 -6.81 -2.23
N THR A 202 3.17 -6.08 -1.65
CA THR A 202 4.21 -5.37 -2.41
C THR A 202 5.57 -5.40 -1.71
N PRO A 203 6.69 -5.59 -2.44
CA PRO A 203 8.03 -5.65 -1.84
C PRO A 203 8.46 -4.42 -1.05
N PHE A 204 7.95 -3.23 -1.39
CA PHE A 204 8.32 -1.99 -0.69
C PHE A 204 7.79 -1.94 0.74
N LEU A 205 6.80 -2.77 1.13
CA LEU A 205 6.32 -2.84 2.51
C LEU A 205 7.39 -3.32 3.48
N ALA A 206 8.49 -3.92 3.00
CA ALA A 206 9.66 -4.17 3.82
C ALA A 206 10.20 -2.89 4.52
N LEU A 207 10.00 -1.69 3.94
CA LEU A 207 10.41 -0.40 4.52
C LEU A 207 9.74 -0.07 5.86
N ILE A 208 8.55 -0.63 6.12
CA ILE A 208 7.81 -0.35 7.35
C ILE A 208 8.00 -1.41 8.42
N ILE A 209 8.63 -2.54 8.09
CA ILE A 209 8.89 -3.63 9.02
C ILE A 209 10.09 -3.21 9.89
N PRO A 210 9.92 -3.07 11.22
CA PRO A 210 11.00 -2.61 12.07
C PRO A 210 12.06 -3.71 12.22
N VAL A 211 13.33 -3.30 12.25
CA VAL A 211 14.41 -4.19 12.65
C VAL A 211 14.29 -4.47 14.15
N ILE A 212 14.03 -5.73 14.49
CA ILE A 212 14.08 -6.25 15.86
C ILE A 212 15.34 -7.10 15.97
N GLU A 213 16.32 -6.63 16.72
CA GLU A 213 17.68 -7.18 16.73
C GLU A 213 17.72 -8.66 17.14
N SER A 214 16.90 -9.06 18.12
CA SER A 214 16.78 -10.46 18.56
C SER A 214 16.06 -11.38 17.57
N GLU A 215 15.33 -10.81 16.61
CA GLU A 215 14.51 -11.54 15.63
C GLU A 215 14.83 -11.13 14.19
N PHE A 216 16.06 -10.66 13.94
CA PHE A 216 16.45 -10.03 12.68
C PHE A 216 16.06 -10.84 11.43
N LYS A 217 16.26 -12.16 11.47
CA LYS A 217 15.98 -13.07 10.34
C LYS A 217 14.52 -13.50 10.21
N THR A 218 13.73 -13.34 11.27
CA THR A 218 12.35 -13.84 11.35
C THR A 218 11.47 -13.38 10.18
N PRO A 219 11.45 -12.09 9.78
CA PRO A 219 10.58 -11.65 8.69
C PRO A 219 11.13 -11.95 7.29
N LEU A 220 12.43 -12.24 7.16
CA LEU A 220 13.11 -12.26 5.86
C LEU A 220 12.58 -13.33 4.91
N ALA A 221 12.19 -14.51 5.42
CA ALA A 221 11.67 -15.58 4.60
C ALA A 221 10.36 -15.19 3.90
N LEU A 222 9.40 -14.63 4.64
CA LEU A 222 8.12 -14.19 4.10
C LEU A 222 8.28 -12.97 3.17
N LEU A 223 9.11 -11.99 3.56
CA LEU A 223 9.40 -10.82 2.73
C LEU A 223 10.03 -11.22 1.38
N LEU A 224 10.96 -12.16 1.40
CA LEU A 224 11.59 -12.68 0.19
C LEU A 224 10.63 -13.52 -0.64
N ALA A 225 9.83 -14.38 -0.02
CA ALA A 225 8.82 -15.19 -0.70
C ALA A 225 7.82 -14.31 -1.47
N MET A 226 7.37 -13.21 -0.86
CA MET A 226 6.56 -12.19 -1.54
C MET A 226 7.32 -11.58 -2.73
N SER A 227 8.57 -11.18 -2.55
CA SER A 227 9.36 -10.60 -3.65
C SER A 227 9.55 -11.58 -4.80
N VAL A 228 9.73 -12.86 -4.53
CA VAL A 228 9.89 -13.92 -5.53
C VAL A 228 8.57 -14.17 -6.26
N ALA A 229 7.45 -14.23 -5.54
CA ALA A 229 6.13 -14.45 -6.14
C ALA A 229 5.69 -13.32 -7.09
N LEU A 230 6.16 -12.10 -6.85
CA LEU A 230 5.80 -10.91 -7.63
C LEU A 230 6.85 -10.52 -8.69
N ASP A 231 7.96 -11.26 -8.78
CA ASP A 231 9.07 -10.93 -9.68
C ASP A 231 8.80 -11.36 -11.14
N ARG A 232 8.24 -10.43 -11.92
CA ARG A 232 7.95 -10.64 -13.35
C ARG A 232 9.19 -10.73 -14.24
N MET A 233 10.35 -10.29 -13.76
CA MET A 233 11.58 -10.23 -14.56
C MET A 233 12.47 -11.46 -14.35
N ASN A 234 12.01 -12.42 -13.54
CA ASN A 234 12.75 -13.62 -13.16
C ASN A 234 14.21 -13.34 -12.73
N LYS A 235 14.43 -12.31 -11.92
CA LYS A 235 15.74 -11.97 -11.34
C LYS A 235 16.26 -13.11 -10.45
N PRO A 236 17.59 -13.27 -10.32
CA PRO A 236 18.16 -14.19 -9.34
C PRO A 236 17.66 -13.90 -7.93
N SER A 237 17.40 -14.94 -7.15
CA SER A 237 16.94 -14.89 -5.76
C SER A 237 17.89 -14.10 -4.88
N TYR A 238 19.21 -14.18 -5.11
CA TYR A 238 20.18 -13.36 -4.39
C TYR A 238 19.98 -11.85 -4.61
N VAL A 239 19.66 -11.44 -5.85
CA VAL A 239 19.38 -10.03 -6.16
C VAL A 239 18.09 -9.57 -5.46
N LEU A 240 17.06 -10.42 -5.42
CA LEU A 240 15.82 -10.14 -4.70
C LEU A 240 16.05 -10.07 -3.19
N TYR A 241 16.89 -10.96 -2.64
CA TYR A 241 17.29 -10.95 -1.23
C TYR A 241 18.02 -9.67 -0.86
N GLN A 242 19.03 -9.26 -1.63
CA GLN A 242 19.75 -8.00 -1.40
C GLN A 242 18.81 -6.80 -1.42
N ARG A 243 17.85 -6.78 -2.36
CA ARG A 243 16.85 -5.73 -2.46
C ARG A 243 15.93 -5.70 -1.24
N ILE A 244 15.41 -6.84 -0.81
CA ILE A 244 14.55 -6.93 0.38
C ILE A 244 15.31 -6.55 1.64
N LEU A 245 16.55 -7.01 1.79
CA LEU A 245 17.41 -6.67 2.91
C LEU A 245 17.64 -5.16 2.97
N ALA A 246 17.98 -4.52 1.84
CA ALA A 246 18.18 -3.08 1.76
C ALA A 246 16.93 -2.27 2.14
N LEU A 247 15.74 -2.73 1.75
CA LEU A 247 14.48 -2.10 2.14
C LEU A 247 14.20 -2.30 3.64
N TYR A 248 14.37 -3.53 4.15
CA TYR A 248 14.12 -3.87 5.56
C TYR A 248 15.05 -3.15 6.52
N THR A 249 16.32 -2.94 6.16
CA THR A 249 17.29 -2.23 6.99
C THR A 249 17.34 -0.73 6.74
N SER A 250 16.48 -0.19 5.87
CA SER A 250 16.42 1.23 5.59
C SER A 250 15.93 2.02 6.81
N LYS A 251 16.47 3.23 7.00
CA LYS A 251 16.04 4.18 8.04
C LYS A 251 15.27 5.35 7.44
N VAL A 252 14.72 5.18 6.23
CA VAL A 252 13.88 6.19 5.58
C VAL A 252 12.71 6.55 6.50
N PHE A 253 12.03 5.54 7.06
CA PHE A 253 11.02 5.74 8.10
C PHE A 253 11.64 5.66 9.49
N PRO A 254 11.24 6.53 10.43
CA PRO A 254 11.72 6.47 11.80
C PRO A 254 11.21 5.20 12.51
N ARG A 255 12.01 4.64 13.43
CA ARG A 255 11.69 3.40 14.15
C ARG A 255 10.32 3.47 14.85
N ILE A 256 9.99 4.63 15.44
CA ILE A 256 8.70 4.81 16.13
C ILE A 256 7.50 4.71 15.18
N PHE A 257 7.62 5.21 13.96
CA PHE A 257 6.61 5.06 12.92
C PHE A 257 6.44 3.57 12.55
N GLN A 258 7.55 2.88 12.29
CA GLN A 258 7.55 1.46 11.94
C GLN A 258 6.87 0.61 13.03
N LEU A 259 7.20 0.88 14.30
CA LEU A 259 6.61 0.20 15.46
C LEU A 259 5.10 0.46 15.55
N GLN A 260 4.66 1.72 15.46
CA GLN A 260 3.23 2.07 15.59
C GLN A 260 2.39 1.45 14.47
N VAL A 261 2.85 1.56 13.21
CA VAL A 261 2.16 1.00 12.05
C VAL A 261 2.12 -0.53 12.15
N CYS A 262 3.25 -1.17 12.47
CA CYS A 262 3.29 -2.63 12.58
C CYS A 262 2.48 -3.18 13.76
N MET A 263 2.42 -2.47 14.90
CA MET A 263 1.55 -2.86 16.01
C MET A 263 0.07 -2.72 15.64
N TYR A 264 -0.31 -1.61 15.00
CA TYR A 264 -1.68 -1.36 14.58
C TYR A 264 -2.20 -2.45 13.63
N TRP A 265 -1.34 -2.93 12.73
CA TRP A 265 -1.67 -3.99 11.77
C TRP A 265 -1.40 -5.41 12.28
N GLY A 266 -1.01 -5.58 13.56
CA GLY A 266 -0.76 -6.90 14.14
C GLY A 266 0.44 -7.64 13.53
N ILE A 267 1.38 -6.92 12.93
CA ILE A 267 2.63 -7.46 12.38
C ILE A 267 3.64 -7.75 13.50
N ILE A 268 3.61 -6.92 14.53
CA ILE A 268 4.39 -7.10 15.75
C ILE A 268 3.47 -6.93 16.96
N TYR A 269 3.90 -7.46 18.10
CA TYR A 269 3.28 -7.22 19.39
C TYR A 269 4.34 -6.86 20.42
N LYS A 270 3.92 -6.22 21.51
CA LYS A 270 4.75 -5.97 22.68
C LYS A 270 4.46 -7.07 23.70
N GLU A 271 5.49 -7.83 24.07
CA GLU A 271 5.44 -8.79 25.17
C GLU A 271 6.41 -8.28 26.25
N GLU A 272 5.87 -7.93 27.41
CA GLU A 272 6.59 -7.22 28.47
C GLU A 272 7.22 -5.91 27.92
N ASP A 273 8.54 -5.82 27.91
CA ASP A 273 9.33 -4.68 27.40
C ASP A 273 10.06 -4.97 26.08
N ARG A 274 9.65 -6.02 25.37
CA ARG A 274 10.26 -6.41 24.09
C ARG A 274 9.21 -6.46 22.98
N TYR A 275 9.62 -6.05 21.78
CA TYR A 275 8.82 -6.25 20.58
C TYR A 275 9.14 -7.61 19.99
N LYS A 276 8.11 -8.31 19.50
CA LYS A 276 8.22 -9.59 18.81
C LYS A 276 7.39 -9.60 17.53
N PHE A 277 7.83 -10.37 16.54
CA PHE A 277 7.03 -10.57 15.33
C PHE A 277 5.84 -11.49 15.60
N ALA A 278 4.73 -11.23 14.89
CA ALA A 278 3.55 -12.07 14.95
C ALA A 278 3.87 -13.55 14.66
N PRO A 279 3.18 -14.52 15.31
CA PRO A 279 3.54 -15.93 15.22
C PRO A 279 3.57 -16.48 13.78
N TYR A 280 2.76 -15.91 12.88
CA TYR A 280 2.67 -16.35 11.49
C TYR A 280 4.01 -16.28 10.73
N PHE A 281 4.94 -15.39 11.14
CA PHE A 281 6.27 -15.33 10.52
C PHE A 281 7.08 -16.60 10.76
N THR A 282 6.97 -17.17 11.97
CA THR A 282 7.59 -18.44 12.32
C THR A 282 6.81 -19.60 11.72
N THR A 283 5.46 -19.56 11.80
CA THR A 283 4.58 -20.62 11.29
C THR A 283 4.75 -20.87 9.80
N PHE A 284 4.85 -19.82 8.96
CA PHE A 284 4.92 -19.96 7.50
C PHE A 284 6.35 -19.92 6.94
N ARG A 285 7.38 -20.00 7.79
CA ARG A 285 8.77 -19.83 7.37
C ARG A 285 9.21 -20.92 6.38
N GLU A 286 8.86 -22.18 6.65
CA GLU A 286 9.26 -23.30 5.81
C GLU A 286 8.44 -23.34 4.51
N GLU A 287 7.17 -22.96 4.55
CA GLU A 287 6.33 -22.77 3.36
C GLU A 287 6.89 -21.67 2.46
N ALA A 288 7.35 -20.56 3.04
CA ALA A 288 8.02 -19.49 2.32
C ALA A 288 9.31 -19.96 1.64
N LYS A 289 10.15 -20.74 2.35
CA LYS A 289 11.38 -21.35 1.78
C LYS A 289 11.08 -22.34 0.65
N LYS A 290 10.04 -23.17 0.81
CA LYS A 290 9.58 -24.09 -0.24
C LYS A 290 9.11 -23.34 -1.47
N LEU A 291 8.34 -22.26 -1.28
CA LEU A 291 7.90 -21.41 -2.39
C LEU A 291 9.08 -20.82 -3.16
N ILE A 292 10.05 -20.24 -2.45
CA ILE A 292 11.24 -19.66 -3.06
C ILE A 292 11.98 -20.73 -3.88
N SER A 293 12.20 -21.91 -3.28
CA SER A 293 12.82 -23.06 -3.96
C SER A 293 12.07 -23.47 -5.23
N SER A 294 10.73 -23.53 -5.17
CA SER A 294 9.92 -23.98 -6.31
C SER A 294 9.88 -22.96 -7.45
N VAL A 295 9.75 -21.66 -7.12
CA VAL A 295 9.68 -20.60 -8.13
C VAL A 295 11.05 -20.35 -8.76
N LYS A 296 12.13 -20.54 -7.99
CA LYS A 296 13.53 -20.31 -8.41
C LYS A 296 14.30 -21.63 -8.56
N ALA A 297 13.64 -22.69 -9.02
CA ALA A 297 14.25 -24.02 -9.13
C ALA A 297 15.51 -24.07 -10.00
N ASN A 298 15.58 -23.22 -11.03
CA ASN A 298 16.72 -23.14 -11.97
C ASN A 298 17.75 -22.07 -11.60
N ASP A 299 17.58 -21.38 -10.47
CA ASP A 299 18.50 -20.32 -10.02
C ASP A 299 19.63 -20.90 -9.18
N THR A 300 20.87 -20.75 -9.66
CA THR A 300 22.08 -21.24 -8.98
C THR A 300 22.31 -20.58 -7.62
N SER A 301 21.74 -19.40 -7.38
CA SER A 301 21.87 -18.67 -6.11
C SER A 301 20.87 -19.09 -5.03
N VAL A 302 19.86 -19.90 -5.37
CA VAL A 302 18.75 -20.21 -4.44
C VAL A 302 19.23 -20.89 -3.15
N LYS A 303 20.19 -21.81 -3.23
CA LYS A 303 20.75 -22.51 -2.06
C LYS A 303 21.46 -21.55 -1.11
N TYR A 304 22.21 -20.59 -1.66
CA TYR A 304 22.87 -19.56 -0.86
C TYR A 304 21.81 -18.64 -0.23
N THR A 305 20.85 -18.17 -1.01
CA THR A 305 19.79 -17.28 -0.52
C THR A 305 19.01 -17.90 0.64
N LEU A 306 18.62 -19.18 0.54
CA LEU A 306 17.87 -19.88 1.59
C LEU A 306 18.66 -20.08 2.88
N SER A 307 20.00 -20.10 2.84
CA SER A 307 20.84 -20.21 4.04
C SER A 307 20.93 -18.89 4.81
N GLN A 308 20.57 -17.77 4.17
CA GLN A 308 20.56 -16.45 4.81
C GLN A 308 19.28 -16.19 5.63
N ILE A 309 18.20 -16.92 5.33
CA ILE A 309 16.83 -16.68 5.85
C ILE A 309 16.24 -17.82 6.67
#